data_AF-A0A176RYQ0-F1
#
_entry.id   AF-A0A176RYQ0-F1
#
_cell.length_a   1.000
_cell.length_b   1.000
_cell.length_c   1.000
_cell.angle_alpha   90.00
_cell.angle_beta   90.00
_cell.angle_gamma   90.00
#
_symmetry.space_group_name_H-M   'P 1'
#
loop_
_entity.id
_entity.type
_entity.pdbx_description
1 polymer ?
#
loop_
_entity_poly.entity_id
_entity_poly.type
_entity_poly.pdbx_seq_one_letter_code
_entity_poly.pdbx_strand_id
1 'polypeptide(L)'
;MPKLANPVNDAKDMAAVLKTLGFQVTVKLNATKRTMKKAVREFGQGLRDGDVALFFYSGHGLQSDNSNYLVPREADIKSDAEIEFEAFNASRVFGEMKQANKGGVNIMILDACRDNPFQTNSKNIKKGLADMRSPVGSLLAYATAPNLASYGDSQQRNSIYTKYLLKGLR
;
A
#
# COMPACT_ATOMS: atom_id res chain seq x y z
N MET A 1 -16.02 -6.30 6.07
CA MET A 1 -14.77 -6.70 5.38
C MET A 1 -14.08 -7.83 6.17
N PRO A 2 -13.54 -8.87 5.53
CA PRO A 2 -12.85 -9.96 6.23
C PRO A 2 -11.56 -9.47 6.91
N LYS A 3 -11.27 -10.02 8.09
CA LYS A 3 -10.07 -9.71 8.86
C LYS A 3 -8.85 -10.41 8.23
N LEU A 4 -7.76 -9.68 8.05
CA LEU A 4 -6.47 -10.23 7.62
C LEU A 4 -5.58 -10.51 8.84
N ALA A 5 -4.89 -11.66 8.85
CA ALA A 5 -4.04 -12.07 9.97
C ALA A 5 -2.62 -11.46 9.91
N ASN A 6 -2.11 -11.22 8.71
CA ASN A 6 -0.69 -10.90 8.46
C ASN A 6 -0.29 -9.41 8.49
N PRO A 7 -1.13 -8.43 8.06
CA PRO A 7 -0.66 -7.07 7.81
C PRO A 7 0.02 -6.36 8.97
N VAL A 8 -0.42 -6.65 10.20
CA VAL A 8 0.21 -6.08 11.40
C VAL A 8 1.64 -6.61 11.58
N ASN A 9 1.86 -7.90 11.33
CA ASN A 9 3.19 -8.50 11.40
C ASN A 9 4.05 -8.00 10.24
N ASP A 10 3.50 -7.94 9.03
CA ASP A 10 4.20 -7.45 7.84
C ASP A 10 4.73 -6.04 8.05
N ALA A 11 3.89 -5.11 8.51
CA ALA A 11 4.28 -3.73 8.76
C ALA A 11 5.33 -3.61 9.88
N LYS A 12 5.23 -4.42 10.94
CA LYS A 12 6.20 -4.42 12.05
C LYS A 12 7.56 -4.95 11.61
N ASP A 13 7.56 -6.08 10.91
CA ASP A 13 8.79 -6.77 10.51
C ASP A 13 9.51 -5.99 9.39
N MET A 14 8.77 -5.39 8.45
CA MET A 14 9.30 -4.44 7.47
C MET A 14 9.91 -3.21 8.14
N ALA A 15 9.23 -2.63 9.12
CA ALA A 15 9.75 -1.49 9.85
C ALA A 15 11.04 -1.80 10.61
N ALA A 16 11.15 -3.00 11.18
CA ALA A 16 12.35 -3.43 11.87
C ALA A 16 13.55 -3.50 10.90
N VAL A 17 13.39 -4.13 9.73
CA VAL A 17 14.44 -4.25 8.72
C VAL A 17 14.80 -2.88 8.11
N LEU A 18 13.82 -2.04 7.80
CA LEU A 18 14.11 -0.71 7.26
C LEU A 18 14.91 0.16 8.24
N LYS A 19 14.63 0.05 9.55
CA LYS A 19 15.41 0.74 10.59
C LYS A 19 16.86 0.26 10.63
N THR A 20 17.11 -1.05 10.46
CA THR A 20 18.49 -1.57 10.40
C THR A 20 19.24 -1.09 9.16
N LEU A 21 18.52 -0.77 8.09
CA LEU A 21 19.06 -0.17 6.86
C LEU A 21 19.21 1.36 6.95
N GLY A 22 18.96 1.97 8.11
CA GLY A 22 19.16 3.41 8.34
C GLY A 22 17.97 4.31 7.98
N PHE A 23 16.81 3.74 7.63
CA PHE A 23 15.61 4.54 7.38
C PHE A 23 15.04 5.12 8.69
N GLN A 24 14.53 6.35 8.60
CA GLN A 24 13.62 6.89 9.60
C GLN A 24 12.20 6.39 9.32
N VAL A 25 11.70 5.47 10.15
CA VAL A 25 10.45 4.74 9.87
C VAL A 25 9.30 5.18 10.77
N THR A 26 8.19 5.61 10.15
CA THR A 26 6.89 5.79 10.80
C THR A 26 5.98 4.60 10.51
N VAL A 27 5.45 3.96 11.54
CA VAL A 27 4.53 2.81 11.40
C VAL A 27 3.12 3.21 11.80
N LYS A 28 2.13 2.87 10.97
CA LYS A 28 0.70 2.97 11.29
C LYS A 28 0.06 1.60 11.10
N LEU A 29 -0.56 1.09 12.16
CA LEU A 29 -1.25 -0.20 12.19
C LEU A 29 -2.75 0.05 12.29
N ASN A 30 -3.56 -0.75 11.60
CA ASN A 30 -5.02 -0.60 11.58
C ASN A 30 -5.42 0.87 11.38
N ALA A 31 -4.88 1.49 10.34
CA ALA A 31 -5.03 2.93 10.12
C ALA A 31 -6.44 3.26 9.60
N THR A 32 -6.95 4.41 10.06
CA THR A 32 -8.15 5.02 9.51
C THR A 32 -7.84 5.86 8.29
N LYS A 33 -8.84 6.21 7.47
CA LYS A 33 -8.63 7.10 6.31
C LYS A 33 -7.99 8.41 6.74
N ARG A 34 -8.43 8.96 7.88
CA ARG A 34 -7.86 10.16 8.49
C ARG A 34 -6.41 9.95 8.91
N THR A 35 -6.09 8.83 9.56
CA THR A 35 -4.71 8.49 9.95
C THR A 35 -3.82 8.34 8.73
N MET A 36 -4.28 7.67 7.68
CA MET A 36 -3.53 7.51 6.42
C MET A 36 -3.25 8.86 5.76
N LYS A 37 -4.27 9.72 5.59
CA LYS A 37 -4.11 11.08 5.04
C LYS A 37 -3.09 11.89 5.83
N LYS A 38 -3.17 11.88 7.17
CA LYS A 38 -2.23 12.57 8.05
C LYS A 38 -0.81 12.02 7.89
N ALA A 39 -0.65 10.70 7.92
CA ALA A 39 0.66 10.06 7.85
C ALA A 39 1.35 10.30 6.49
N VAL A 40 0.61 10.26 5.39
CA VAL A 40 1.14 10.52 4.04
C VAL A 40 1.56 11.98 3.87
N ARG A 41 0.78 12.92 4.41
CA ARG A 41 1.16 14.34 4.42
C ARG A 41 2.42 14.58 5.26
N GLU A 42 2.48 14.01 6.47
CA GLU A 42 3.65 14.13 7.35
C GLU A 42 4.89 13.47 6.74
N PHE A 43 4.71 12.35 6.04
CA PHE A 43 5.77 11.70 5.28
C PHE A 43 6.32 12.61 4.19
N GLY A 44 5.46 13.18 3.33
CA GLY A 44 5.88 14.13 2.30
C GLY A 44 6.61 15.36 2.86
N GLN A 45 6.12 15.91 3.98
CA GLN A 45 6.76 17.05 4.67
C GLN A 45 8.14 16.72 5.28
N GLY A 46 8.38 15.44 5.61
CA GLY A 46 9.64 14.99 6.17
C GLY A 46 10.71 14.65 5.12
N LEU A 47 10.32 14.50 3.85
CA LEU A 47 11.23 14.20 2.75
C LEU A 47 11.99 15.44 2.29
N ARG A 48 13.23 15.23 1.85
CA ARG A 48 14.07 16.20 1.17
C ARG A 48 14.39 15.71 -0.24
N ASP A 49 14.71 16.65 -1.11
CA ASP A 49 15.12 16.30 -2.47
C ASP A 49 16.46 15.54 -2.45
N GLY A 50 16.51 14.41 -3.15
CA GLY A 50 17.65 13.50 -3.17
C GLY A 50 17.57 12.34 -2.17
N ASP A 51 16.52 12.27 -1.35
CA ASP A 51 16.32 11.16 -0.41
C ASP A 51 16.00 9.83 -1.10
N VAL A 52 16.09 8.74 -0.35
CA VAL A 52 15.42 7.47 -0.68
C VAL A 52 14.11 7.42 0.11
N ALA A 53 13.00 7.70 -0.56
CA ALA A 53 11.67 7.66 0.01
C ALA A 53 11.07 6.26 -0.19
N LEU A 54 10.61 5.61 0.88
CA LEU A 54 9.97 4.29 0.79
C LEU A 54 8.61 4.29 1.49
N PHE A 55 7.59 3.86 0.75
CA PHE A 55 6.26 3.58 1.27
C PHE A 55 5.95 2.09 1.16
N PHE A 56 5.53 1.47 2.27
CA PHE A 56 5.08 0.09 2.32
C PHE A 56 3.64 0.03 2.87
N TYR A 57 2.78 -0.73 2.22
CA TYR A 57 1.43 -1.03 2.69
C TYR A 57 1.14 -2.52 2.58
N SER A 58 0.58 -3.11 3.65
CA SER A 58 -0.02 -4.44 3.65
C SER A 58 -1.48 -4.34 4.10
N GLY A 59 -2.40 -4.97 3.36
CA GLY A 59 -3.82 -4.88 3.66
C GLY A 59 -4.75 -5.17 2.47
N HIS A 60 -5.96 -4.61 2.52
CA HIS A 60 -6.94 -4.71 1.44
C HIS A 60 -6.71 -3.60 0.42
N GLY A 61 -6.67 -3.96 -0.86
CA GLY A 61 -6.51 -3.03 -1.98
C GLY A 61 -7.66 -3.16 -2.96
N LEU A 62 -8.06 -2.04 -3.55
CA LEU A 62 -9.12 -1.99 -4.57
C LEU A 62 -8.64 -1.20 -5.79
N GLN A 63 -9.22 -1.52 -6.94
CA GLN A 63 -9.09 -0.75 -8.16
C GLN A 63 -10.47 -0.25 -8.62
N SER A 64 -10.57 1.04 -8.88
CA SER A 64 -11.71 1.68 -9.53
C SER A 64 -11.20 2.73 -10.51
N ASP A 65 -11.78 2.81 -11.70
CA ASP A 65 -11.46 3.84 -12.71
C ASP A 65 -9.96 4.04 -12.95
N ASN A 66 -9.22 2.94 -13.11
CA ASN A 66 -7.76 2.92 -13.29
C ASN A 66 -6.97 3.59 -12.14
N SER A 67 -7.57 3.73 -10.96
CA SER A 67 -6.94 4.23 -9.75
C SER A 67 -6.85 3.15 -8.68
N ASN A 68 -5.78 3.20 -7.90
CA ASN A 68 -5.50 2.28 -6.82
C ASN A 68 -5.93 2.87 -5.50
N TYR A 69 -6.65 2.09 -4.71
CA TYR A 69 -7.16 2.48 -3.42
C TYR A 69 -6.70 1.51 -2.34
N LEU A 70 -6.16 2.07 -1.27
CA LEU A 70 -5.80 1.35 -0.04
C LEU A 70 -6.99 1.44 0.90
N VAL A 71 -7.45 0.31 1.43
CA VAL A 71 -8.68 0.27 2.24
C VAL A 71 -8.36 0.51 3.72
N PRO A 72 -8.93 1.56 4.35
CA PRO A 72 -8.83 1.81 5.79
C PRO A 72 -9.52 0.73 6.64
N ARG A 73 -9.19 0.66 7.93
CA ARG A 73 -9.76 -0.37 8.82
C ARG A 73 -11.28 -0.27 8.98
N GLU A 74 -11.82 0.94 8.93
CA GLU A 74 -13.21 1.30 9.21
C GLU A 74 -14.06 1.49 7.95
N ALA A 75 -13.48 1.29 6.77
CA ALA A 75 -14.20 1.51 5.53
C ALA A 75 -15.40 0.57 5.39
N ASP A 76 -16.56 1.15 5.10
CA ASP A 76 -17.82 0.46 4.82
C ASP A 76 -18.21 0.75 3.37
N ILE A 77 -17.64 -0.03 2.44
CA ILE A 77 -17.85 0.14 0.99
C ILE A 77 -18.97 -0.79 0.55
N LYS A 78 -20.11 -0.22 0.17
CA LYS A 78 -21.31 -0.95 -0.29
C LYS A 78 -21.47 -0.93 -1.80
N SER A 79 -20.81 0.01 -2.48
CA SER A 79 -20.84 0.16 -3.93
C SER A 79 -19.54 0.75 -4.47
N ASP A 80 -19.32 0.62 -5.77
CA ASP A 80 -18.14 1.18 -6.44
C ASP A 80 -18.04 2.70 -6.27
N ALA A 81 -19.19 3.39 -6.31
CA ALA A 81 -19.25 4.83 -6.14
C ALA A 81 -18.73 5.28 -4.76
N GLU A 82 -18.84 4.42 -3.74
CA GLU A 82 -18.36 4.70 -2.39
C GLU A 82 -16.84 4.53 -2.23
N ILE A 83 -16.16 3.83 -3.15
CA ILE A 83 -14.71 3.57 -3.05
C ILE A 83 -13.93 4.88 -2.93
N GLU A 84 -14.25 5.89 -3.73
CA GLU A 84 -13.54 7.18 -3.67
C GLU A 84 -13.76 7.89 -2.32
N PHE A 85 -14.96 7.76 -1.75
CA PHE A 85 -15.36 8.40 -0.50
C PHE A 85 -14.84 7.67 0.74
N GLU A 86 -14.69 6.36 0.70
CA GLU A 86 -14.35 5.52 1.86
C GLU A 86 -12.90 5.00 1.83
N ALA A 87 -12.30 4.79 0.66
CA ALA A 87 -10.94 4.29 0.53
C ALA A 87 -9.91 5.41 0.31
N PHE A 88 -8.62 5.11 0.47
CA PHE A 88 -7.53 6.07 0.32
C PHE A 88 -6.83 5.89 -1.03
N ASN A 89 -6.88 6.90 -1.90
CA ASN A 89 -6.24 6.84 -3.22
C ASN A 89 -4.70 6.79 -3.09
N ALA A 90 -4.09 5.69 -3.53
CA ALA A 90 -2.67 5.40 -3.45
C ALA A 90 -1.81 6.37 -4.28
N SER A 91 -2.35 6.93 -5.38
CA SER A 91 -1.66 7.95 -6.19
C SER A 91 -1.35 9.21 -5.40
N ARG A 92 -2.06 9.48 -4.30
CA ARG A 92 -1.73 10.60 -3.39
C ARG A 92 -0.37 10.39 -2.72
N VAL A 93 -0.05 9.16 -2.30
CA VAL A 93 1.28 8.85 -1.72
C VAL A 93 2.37 9.19 -2.72
N PHE A 94 2.17 8.70 -3.94
CA PHE A 94 3.14 8.86 -5.01
C PHE A 94 3.30 10.34 -5.42
N GLY A 95 2.20 11.10 -5.41
CA GLY A 95 2.22 12.55 -5.62
C GLY A 95 3.07 13.30 -4.60
N GLU A 96 2.89 12.99 -3.30
CA GLU A 96 3.69 13.60 -2.22
C GLU A 96 5.18 13.26 -2.36
N MET A 97 5.50 11.98 -2.61
CA MET A 97 6.88 11.52 -2.82
C MET A 97 7.53 12.24 -4.00
N LYS A 98 6.86 12.29 -5.14
CA LYS A 98 7.37 12.96 -6.35
C LYS A 98 7.55 14.46 -6.15
N GLN A 99 6.65 15.11 -5.41
CA GLN A 99 6.72 16.55 -5.18
C GLN A 99 7.90 16.92 -4.27
N ALA A 100 8.10 16.16 -3.19
CA ALA A 100 9.13 16.43 -2.19
C ALA A 100 10.52 15.90 -2.58
N ASN A 101 10.58 14.83 -3.38
CA ASN A 101 11.80 14.10 -3.72
C ASN A 101 11.93 13.85 -5.24
N LYS A 102 12.29 14.90 -5.99
CA LYS A 102 12.34 14.92 -7.46
C LYS A 102 13.61 14.31 -8.01
N GLY A 103 14.74 14.56 -7.35
CA GLY A 103 16.07 14.08 -7.71
C GLY A 103 16.50 12.80 -7.00
N GLY A 104 15.68 12.28 -6.09
CA GLY A 104 15.96 11.05 -5.34
C GLY A 104 15.23 9.82 -5.86
N VAL A 105 15.19 8.78 -5.03
CA VAL A 105 14.57 7.49 -5.34
C VAL A 105 13.25 7.35 -4.59
N ASN A 106 12.17 7.02 -5.30
CA ASN A 106 10.85 6.83 -4.72
C ASN A 106 10.40 5.36 -4.85
N ILE A 107 10.30 4.64 -3.74
CA ILE A 107 9.95 3.22 -3.69
C ILE A 107 8.57 3.06 -3.08
N MET A 108 7.65 2.43 -3.80
CA MET A 108 6.32 2.09 -3.31
C MET A 108 6.11 0.59 -3.39
N ILE A 109 5.80 -0.04 -2.26
CA ILE A 109 5.60 -1.49 -2.14
C ILE A 109 4.20 -1.75 -1.62
N LEU A 110 3.39 -2.44 -2.42
CA LEU A 110 1.99 -2.72 -2.10
C LEU A 110 1.77 -4.22 -1.99
N ASP A 111 1.67 -4.69 -0.75
CA ASP A 111 1.29 -6.05 -0.38
C ASP A 111 -0.19 -6.14 -0.07
N ALA A 112 -1.00 -5.88 -1.09
CA ALA A 112 -2.45 -5.85 -0.96
C ALA A 112 -3.11 -6.94 -1.78
N CYS A 113 -4.07 -7.64 -1.17
CA CYS A 113 -4.94 -8.59 -1.87
C CYS A 113 -5.84 -7.83 -2.86
N ARG A 114 -5.99 -8.38 -4.06
CA ARG A 114 -6.68 -7.78 -5.22
C ARG A 114 -8.03 -8.43 -5.55
N ASP A 115 -8.65 -9.11 -4.57
CA ASP A 115 -10.04 -9.54 -4.66
C ASP A 115 -10.92 -8.51 -3.97
N ASN A 116 -12.01 -8.11 -4.61
CA ASN A 116 -13.01 -7.23 -4.03
C ASN A 116 -13.61 -7.92 -2.78
N PRO A 117 -13.28 -7.49 -1.55
CA PRO A 117 -13.85 -8.12 -0.36
C PRO A 117 -15.32 -7.75 -0.17
N PHE A 118 -15.80 -6.76 -0.93
CA PHE A 118 -17.18 -6.34 -1.00
C PHE A 118 -17.77 -7.08 -2.21
N GLN A 119 -18.71 -8.00 -2.01
CA GLN A 119 -19.34 -8.74 -3.13
C GLN A 119 -20.29 -7.81 -3.91
N THR A 120 -19.78 -6.70 -4.44
CA THR A 120 -20.57 -5.81 -5.30
C THR A 120 -20.65 -6.48 -6.67
N ASN A 121 -21.87 -6.64 -7.21
CA ASN A 121 -22.13 -7.21 -8.55
C ASN A 121 -21.63 -6.31 -9.70
N SER A 122 -20.62 -5.49 -9.43
CA SER A 122 -20.29 -4.36 -10.26
C SER A 122 -19.19 -4.71 -11.25
N LYS A 123 -19.50 -4.49 -12.53
CA LYS A 123 -18.63 -4.84 -13.68
C LYS A 123 -17.39 -3.93 -13.81
N ASN A 124 -17.31 -2.86 -13.03
CA ASN A 124 -16.26 -1.85 -13.12
C ASN A 124 -15.08 -2.09 -12.16
N ILE A 125 -15.26 -2.90 -11.11
CA ILE A 125 -14.15 -3.31 -10.24
C ILE A 125 -13.39 -4.44 -10.93
N LYS A 126 -12.24 -4.08 -11.50
CA LYS A 126 -11.30 -5.06 -12.04
C LYS A 126 -10.57 -5.71 -10.88
N LYS A 127 -10.42 -7.04 -10.91
CA LYS A 127 -9.45 -7.73 -10.05
C LYS A 127 -8.10 -7.11 -10.34
N GLY A 128 -7.42 -6.51 -9.36
CA GLY A 128 -6.23 -5.73 -9.71
C GLY A 128 -5.94 -4.54 -8.82
N LEU A 129 -4.71 -4.05 -8.92
CA LEU A 129 -4.37 -2.64 -8.89
C LEU A 129 -4.05 -2.24 -10.33
N ALA A 130 -4.52 -1.07 -10.75
CA ALA A 130 -4.21 -0.44 -12.01
C ALA A 130 -2.70 -0.19 -12.14
N ASP A 131 -2.19 -0.23 -13.37
CA ASP A 131 -0.85 0.24 -13.67
C ASP A 131 -0.74 1.72 -13.31
N MET A 132 0.15 2.02 -12.36
CA MET A 132 0.59 3.39 -12.11
C MET A 132 1.85 3.62 -12.94
N ARG A 133 1.83 4.63 -13.81
CA ARG A 133 3.06 5.04 -14.52
C ARG A 133 4.06 5.52 -13.49
N SER A 134 5.15 4.78 -13.32
CA SER A 134 6.27 5.15 -12.46
C SER A 134 7.13 6.19 -13.20
N PRO A 135 7.15 7.48 -12.81
CA PRO A 135 8.13 8.43 -13.31
C PRO A 135 9.56 7.98 -13.02
N VAL A 136 10.48 8.59 -13.76
CA VAL A 136 11.93 8.38 -13.62
C VAL A 136 12.35 8.50 -12.15
N GLY A 137 13.21 7.58 -11.70
CA GLY A 137 13.66 7.53 -10.31
C GLY A 137 12.69 6.83 -9.35
N SER A 138 11.68 6.11 -9.86
CA SER A 138 10.68 5.46 -9.00
C SER A 138 10.55 3.96 -9.25
N LEU A 139 10.45 3.18 -8.17
CA LEU A 139 10.22 1.73 -8.18
C LEU A 139 8.85 1.43 -7.56
N LEU A 140 8.03 0.68 -8.28
CA LEU A 140 6.73 0.23 -7.80
C LEU A 140 6.70 -1.30 -7.79
N ALA A 141 6.56 -1.86 -6.60
CA ALA A 141 6.54 -3.30 -6.39
C ALA A 141 5.17 -3.73 -5.88
N TYR A 142 4.61 -4.77 -6.51
CA TYR A 142 3.34 -5.35 -6.14
C TYR A 142 3.52 -6.79 -5.69
N ALA A 143 2.78 -7.21 -4.66
CA ALA A 143 2.82 -8.59 -4.18
C ALA A 143 2.26 -9.61 -5.19
N THR A 144 1.42 -9.17 -6.12
CA THR A 144 0.88 -10.00 -7.20
C THR A 144 0.86 -9.26 -8.53
N ALA A 145 0.85 -10.02 -9.62
CA ALA A 145 0.70 -9.48 -10.96
C ALA A 145 -0.65 -8.74 -11.13
N PRO A 146 -0.75 -7.81 -12.12
CA PRO A 146 -2.02 -7.33 -12.66
C PRO A 146 -3.05 -8.45 -12.77
N ASN A 147 -4.24 -8.25 -12.18
CA ASN A 147 -5.38 -9.18 -12.28
C ASN A 147 -5.30 -10.55 -11.57
N LEU A 148 -4.40 -10.75 -10.59
CA LEU A 148 -4.34 -11.98 -9.76
C LEU A 148 -4.39 -11.69 -8.25
N ALA A 149 -5.13 -12.52 -7.50
CA ALA A 149 -5.30 -12.42 -6.05
C ALA A 149 -4.08 -12.95 -5.29
N SER A 150 -3.78 -12.36 -4.12
CA SER A 150 -2.73 -12.83 -3.20
C SER A 150 -3.35 -13.77 -2.18
N TYR A 151 -2.78 -14.96 -2.02
CA TYR A 151 -3.17 -15.88 -0.95
C TYR A 151 -2.34 -15.56 0.30
N GLY A 152 -2.95 -14.88 1.27
CA GLY A 152 -2.44 -14.86 2.63
C GLY A 152 -2.73 -16.21 3.27
N ASP A 153 -1.72 -17.05 3.43
CA ASP A 153 -1.85 -18.25 4.26
C ASP A 153 -2.04 -17.82 5.71
N SER A 154 -3.28 -17.94 6.20
CA SER A 154 -3.68 -17.56 7.56
C SER A 154 -2.87 -18.25 8.67
N GLN A 155 -2.12 -19.31 8.35
CA GLN A 155 -1.28 -20.03 9.31
C GLN A 155 0.13 -19.47 9.44
N GLN A 156 0.58 -18.63 8.49
CA GLN A 156 1.92 -18.05 8.54
C GLN A 156 1.89 -16.68 9.23
N ARG A 157 3.01 -16.29 9.84
CA ARG A 157 3.14 -15.00 10.53
C ARG A 157 2.98 -13.82 9.56
N ASN A 158 3.69 -13.87 8.44
CA ASN A 158 3.72 -12.85 7.40
C ASN A 158 3.03 -13.33 6.13
N SER A 159 2.62 -12.39 5.27
CA SER A 159 2.22 -12.72 3.91
C SER A 159 3.38 -13.41 3.17
N ILE A 160 3.08 -14.18 2.13
CA ILE A 160 4.11 -14.85 1.32
C ILE A 160 5.07 -13.80 0.71
N TYR A 161 4.53 -12.70 0.19
CA TYR A 161 5.33 -11.65 -0.42
C TYR A 161 6.26 -10.99 0.59
N THR A 162 5.72 -10.51 1.72
CA THR A 162 6.52 -9.86 2.77
C THR A 162 7.56 -10.83 3.34
N LYS A 163 7.22 -12.11 3.54
CA LYS A 163 8.16 -13.14 4.01
C LYS A 163 9.41 -13.23 3.13
N TYR A 164 9.27 -13.26 1.81
CA TYR A 164 10.40 -13.37 0.89
C TYR A 164 11.09 -12.02 0.66
N LEU A 165 10.35 -10.91 0.65
CA LEU A 165 10.93 -9.57 0.59
C LEU A 165 11.87 -9.32 1.78
N LEU A 166 11.43 -9.66 3.00
CA LEU A 166 12.25 -9.54 4.21
C LEU A 166 13.54 -10.36 4.15
N LYS A 167 13.55 -11.50 3.43
CA LYS A 167 14.78 -12.29 3.24
C LYS A 167 15.77 -11.61 2.29
N GLY A 168 15.28 -10.86 1.29
CA GLY A 168 16.14 -10.13 0.36
C GLY A 168 16.66 -8.80 0.89
N LEU A 169 16.04 -8.25 1.94
CA LEU A 169 16.43 -6.98 2.57
C LEU A 169 17.38 -7.14 3.77
N ARG A 170 17.65 -8.38 4.18
CA ARG A 170 18.59 -8.72 5.26
C ARG A 170 19.89 -9.22 4.68
#